data_AF-A0A7C4PPQ3-F1
#
_entry.id   AF-A0A7C4PPQ3-F1
#
_cell.length_a   1.000
_cell.length_b   1.000
_cell.length_c   1.000
_cell.angle_alpha   90.00
_cell.angle_beta   90.00
_cell.angle_gamma   90.00
#
_symmetry.space_group_name_H-M   'P 1'
#
loop_
_entity.id
_entity.type
_entity.pdbx_description
1 polymer ?
#
loop_
_entity_poly.entity_id
_entity_poly.type
_entity_poly.pdbx_seq_one_letter_code
_entity_poly.pdbx_strand_id
1 'polypeptide(L)'
;MQKMNATAAAGTGKTKRLRTGLIALAVLLILLAGVYFFFADSLASWKARWTVDRYLKQQTGRSSFVVEFPFPSKAEMAKVEPKPEKTAQPQKGKRTGKDFETLRDEYLRLKNTILRTENRILEAEQEIIMRNNLITNLEVQVKEAITTAATNANRLAENLSNQVRRIAYLKENLPAWREELKKNPDREKELIPITEDLWEFQRAWAAELAANPPTNPNNELVQAQMKLNAEHRKKLNEAKSYSTMYQVIGEQLYVAKRLLASANLRHQRVGLSMILQAMQYCWNDAQNNWLAARLAEGYLLPNLDVAEEDRRSPLNVDNILNTCVGAFRANNEPEKIKQSFERIIRINPQRADWARIQLGRFYEQENNWEAALKSYRSVQNTNDNRFVNMAIQRLEQRLNIKR
;
A
#
# COMPACT_ATOMS: atom_id res chain seq x y z
N MET A 1 -5.67 -80.47 46.41
CA MET A 1 -5.81 -79.00 46.59
C MET A 1 -4.77 -78.31 45.70
N GLN A 2 -5.17 -77.21 45.04
CA GLN A 2 -4.34 -76.28 44.26
C GLN A 2 -3.69 -76.79 42.95
N LYS A 3 -4.49 -76.84 41.88
CA LYS A 3 -4.04 -76.54 40.52
C LYS A 3 -4.95 -75.46 39.95
N MET A 4 -4.55 -74.21 40.03
CA MET A 4 -5.20 -73.13 39.28
C MET A 4 -4.19 -72.03 38.94
N ASN A 5 -4.24 -71.64 37.66
CA ASN A 5 -3.92 -70.33 37.10
C ASN A 5 -2.45 -69.98 36.86
N ALA A 6 -1.94 -70.34 35.67
CA ALA A 6 -0.72 -69.76 35.10
C ALA A 6 -0.81 -69.65 33.57
N THR A 7 -1.80 -68.92 33.04
CA THR A 7 -1.88 -68.62 31.59
C THR A 7 -2.54 -67.26 31.36
N ALA A 8 -1.83 -66.16 31.67
CA ALA A 8 -2.19 -64.81 31.20
C ALA A 8 -1.06 -63.79 31.41
N ALA A 9 0.09 -63.92 30.73
CA ALA A 9 1.16 -62.90 30.84
C ALA A 9 1.99 -62.65 29.56
N ALA A 10 1.57 -63.13 28.38
CA ALA A 10 2.39 -63.04 27.16
C ALA A 10 1.98 -61.91 26.18
N GLY A 11 0.96 -61.11 26.48
CA GLY A 11 0.39 -60.14 25.51
C GLY A 11 0.87 -58.68 25.61
N THR A 12 1.54 -58.27 26.69
CA THR A 12 1.73 -56.84 27.01
C THR A 12 2.99 -56.20 26.41
N GLY A 13 3.92 -57.00 25.88
CA GLY A 13 5.18 -56.51 25.31
C GLY A 13 5.03 -55.92 23.91
N LYS A 14 4.20 -56.53 23.04
CA LYS A 14 3.97 -56.07 21.67
C LYS A 14 3.25 -54.73 21.63
N THR A 15 2.28 -54.52 22.53
CA THR A 15 1.52 -53.26 22.61
C THR A 15 2.37 -52.10 23.11
N LYS A 16 3.34 -52.33 24.01
CA LYS A 16 4.29 -51.29 24.45
C LYS A 16 5.24 -50.85 23.34
N ARG A 17 5.82 -51.77 22.56
CA ARG A 17 6.71 -51.43 21.43
C ARG A 17 6.00 -50.66 20.32
N LEU A 18 4.75 -51.02 20.03
CA LEU A 18 3.94 -50.31 19.04
C LEU A 18 3.63 -48.88 19.48
N ARG A 19 3.28 -48.68 20.77
CA ARG A 19 3.04 -47.36 21.35
C ARG A 19 4.30 -46.48 21.33
N THR A 20 5.46 -47.01 21.70
CA THR A 20 6.72 -46.25 21.65
C THR A 20 7.11 -45.87 20.22
N GLY A 21 6.87 -46.75 19.24
CA GLY A 21 7.09 -46.45 17.82
C GLY A 21 6.18 -45.34 17.31
N LEU A 22 4.89 -45.37 17.68
CA LEU A 22 3.93 -44.33 17.32
C LEU A 22 4.26 -42.97 17.96
N ILE A 23 4.71 -42.95 19.21
CA ILE A 23 5.13 -41.72 19.89
C ILE A 23 6.36 -41.12 19.20
N ALA A 24 7.38 -41.94 18.88
CA ALA A 24 8.57 -41.48 18.19
C ALA A 24 8.25 -40.91 16.79
N LEU A 25 7.35 -41.57 16.04
CA LEU A 25 6.88 -41.10 14.75
C LEU A 25 6.12 -39.77 14.87
N ALA A 26 5.24 -39.64 15.88
CA ALA A 26 4.50 -38.40 16.14
C ALA A 26 5.44 -37.24 16.47
N VAL A 27 6.46 -37.46 17.31
CA VAL A 27 7.47 -36.44 17.65
C VAL A 27 8.28 -36.04 16.41
N LEU A 28 8.70 -37.00 15.58
CA LEU A 28 9.41 -36.73 14.34
C LEU A 28 8.56 -35.88 13.38
N LEU A 29 7.27 -36.22 13.22
CA LEU A 29 6.35 -35.45 12.37
C LEU A 29 6.13 -34.03 12.91
N ILE A 30 6.05 -33.84 14.23
CA ILE A 30 5.96 -32.51 14.85
C ILE A 30 7.24 -31.70 14.61
N LEU A 31 8.42 -32.31 14.74
CA LEU A 31 9.69 -31.63 14.45
C LEU A 31 9.82 -31.27 12.97
N LEU A 32 9.47 -32.18 12.06
CA LEU A 32 9.47 -31.91 10.61
C LEU A 32 8.45 -30.83 10.23
N ALA A 33 7.26 -30.84 10.84
CA ALA A 33 6.27 -29.77 10.65
C ALA A 33 6.78 -28.44 11.20
N GLY A 34 7.37 -28.42 12.40
CA GLY A 34 7.96 -27.21 12.99
C GLY A 34 9.08 -26.61 12.13
N VAL A 35 9.98 -27.45 11.62
CA VAL A 35 11.01 -27.05 10.65
C VAL A 35 10.34 -26.53 9.37
N TYR A 36 9.39 -27.24 8.79
CA TYR A 36 8.68 -26.78 7.59
C TYR A 36 8.02 -25.41 7.79
N PHE A 37 7.31 -25.18 8.90
CA PHE A 37 6.66 -23.90 9.19
C PHE A 37 7.67 -22.77 9.46
N PHE A 38 8.74 -23.05 10.19
CA PHE A 38 9.80 -22.07 10.43
C PHE A 38 10.49 -21.65 9.12
N PHE A 39 10.70 -22.62 8.22
CA PHE A 39 11.36 -22.37 6.96
C PHE A 39 10.40 -21.99 5.83
N ALA A 40 9.08 -22.15 5.91
CA ALA A 40 8.16 -21.94 4.79
C ALA A 40 8.30 -20.54 4.15
N ASP A 41 8.33 -19.48 4.95
CA ASP A 41 8.53 -18.10 4.46
C ASP A 41 9.96 -17.89 3.91
N SER A 42 10.96 -18.53 4.53
CA SER A 42 12.36 -18.48 4.08
C SER A 42 12.59 -19.31 2.79
N LEU A 43 11.83 -20.38 2.59
CA LEU A 43 11.91 -21.28 1.45
C LEU A 43 11.30 -20.62 0.22
N ALA A 44 10.17 -19.93 0.37
CA ALA A 44 9.57 -19.16 -0.70
C ALA A 44 10.53 -18.07 -1.20
N SER A 45 11.08 -17.28 -0.28
CA SER A 45 12.04 -16.22 -0.63
C SER A 45 13.35 -16.77 -1.20
N TRP A 46 13.90 -17.84 -0.64
CA TRP A 46 15.07 -18.52 -1.18
C TRP A 46 14.83 -19.05 -2.60
N LYS A 47 13.69 -19.73 -2.83
CA LYS A 47 13.32 -20.25 -4.15
C LYS A 47 13.17 -19.12 -5.16
N ALA A 48 12.58 -17.99 -4.78
CA ALA A 48 12.49 -16.81 -5.64
C ALA A 48 13.88 -16.28 -6.01
N ARG A 49 14.79 -16.12 -5.03
CA ARG A 49 16.19 -15.68 -5.30
C ARG A 49 16.92 -16.65 -6.23
N TRP A 50 16.82 -17.94 -6.00
CA TRP A 50 17.43 -18.95 -6.86
C TRP A 50 16.87 -18.91 -8.29
N THR A 51 15.56 -18.69 -8.42
CA THR A 51 14.88 -18.56 -9.72
C THR A 51 15.37 -17.32 -10.47
N VAL A 52 15.56 -16.21 -9.76
CA VAL A 52 16.16 -14.97 -10.30
C VAL A 52 17.59 -15.22 -10.78
N ASP A 53 18.45 -15.81 -9.95
CA ASP A 53 19.85 -16.07 -10.29
C ASP A 53 19.97 -16.98 -11.52
N ARG A 54 19.14 -18.05 -11.60
CA ARG A 54 19.09 -18.94 -12.76
C ARG A 54 18.60 -18.22 -14.02
N TYR A 55 17.56 -17.40 -13.88
CA TYR A 55 17.02 -16.63 -15.00
C TYR A 55 18.07 -15.67 -15.56
N LEU A 56 18.72 -14.87 -14.70
CA LEU A 56 19.76 -13.94 -15.13
C LEU A 56 20.95 -14.67 -15.76
N LYS A 57 21.35 -15.82 -15.23
CA LYS A 57 22.39 -16.66 -15.86
C LYS A 57 21.98 -17.12 -17.26
N GLN A 58 20.73 -17.56 -17.44
CA GLN A 58 20.22 -17.99 -18.74
C GLN A 58 20.18 -16.84 -19.75
N GLN A 59 19.72 -15.65 -19.33
CA GLN A 59 19.57 -14.51 -20.23
C GLN A 59 20.89 -13.83 -20.60
N THR A 60 21.91 -13.94 -19.75
CA THR A 60 23.19 -13.24 -19.96
C THR A 60 24.36 -14.16 -20.32
N GLY A 61 24.21 -15.47 -20.14
CA GLY A 61 25.31 -16.44 -20.22
C GLY A 61 26.33 -16.33 -19.08
N ARG A 62 26.17 -15.39 -18.14
CA ARG A 62 27.12 -15.15 -17.04
C ARG A 62 26.63 -15.78 -15.74
N SER A 63 27.53 -16.43 -15.02
CA SER A 63 27.28 -16.94 -13.66
C SER A 63 27.69 -15.97 -12.56
N SER A 64 28.36 -14.87 -12.91
CA SER A 64 28.91 -13.89 -11.97
C SER A 64 28.58 -12.47 -12.45
N PHE A 65 28.10 -11.65 -11.53
CA PHE A 65 27.74 -10.24 -11.75
C PHE A 65 28.55 -9.32 -10.85
N VAL A 66 29.81 -9.69 -10.61
CA VAL A 66 30.70 -8.91 -9.74
C VAL A 66 30.93 -7.54 -10.37
N VAL A 67 30.64 -6.49 -9.59
CA VAL A 67 30.94 -5.10 -9.91
C VAL A 67 31.81 -4.53 -8.80
N GLU A 68 32.70 -3.61 -9.17
CA GLU A 68 33.51 -2.86 -8.23
C GLU A 68 32.59 -1.92 -7.44
N PHE A 69 32.45 -2.22 -6.14
CA PHE A 69 31.66 -1.43 -5.22
C PHE A 69 32.42 -1.37 -3.89
N PRO A 70 32.65 -0.18 -3.32
CA PRO A 70 33.34 -0.03 -2.05
C PRO A 70 32.42 -0.50 -0.92
N PHE A 71 32.40 -1.80 -0.67
CA PHE A 71 31.64 -2.37 0.43
C PHE A 71 32.19 -1.90 1.78
N PRO A 72 31.33 -1.63 2.77
CA PRO A 72 31.77 -1.40 4.14
C PRO A 72 32.61 -2.59 4.63
N SER A 73 33.52 -2.32 5.55
CA SER A 73 34.37 -3.34 6.15
C SER A 73 33.53 -4.43 6.84
N LYS A 74 34.09 -5.63 7.01
CA LYS A 74 33.41 -6.72 7.75
C LYS A 74 32.98 -6.29 9.16
N ALA A 75 33.77 -5.43 9.82
CA ALA A 75 33.45 -4.91 11.14
C ALA A 75 32.24 -3.97 11.11
N GLU A 76 32.17 -3.06 10.13
CA GLU A 76 31.02 -2.18 9.96
C GLU A 76 29.75 -2.94 9.55
N MET A 77 29.89 -3.95 8.70
CA MET A 77 28.79 -4.83 8.31
C MET A 77 28.25 -5.65 9.49
N ALA A 78 29.09 -6.01 10.46
CA ALA A 78 28.69 -6.75 11.66
C ALA A 78 28.10 -5.86 12.77
N LYS A 79 28.25 -4.53 12.68
CA LYS A 79 27.76 -3.59 13.69
C LYS A 79 26.23 -3.51 13.65
N VAL A 80 25.57 -3.98 14.71
CA VAL A 80 24.13 -3.77 14.91
C VAL A 80 23.91 -2.33 15.34
N GLU A 81 23.39 -1.49 14.44
CA GLU A 81 22.91 -0.18 14.85
C GLU A 81 21.59 -0.33 15.63
N PRO A 82 21.45 0.31 16.80
CA PRO A 82 20.16 0.31 17.47
C PRO A 82 19.15 0.95 16.52
N LYS A 83 18.00 0.30 16.34
CA LYS A 83 16.87 0.93 15.66
C LYS A 83 16.62 2.23 16.41
N PRO A 84 16.62 3.41 15.73
CA PRO A 84 16.43 4.67 16.42
C PRO A 84 15.21 4.53 17.32
N GLU A 85 15.41 4.67 18.62
CA GLU A 85 14.29 4.69 19.56
C GLU A 85 13.34 5.73 19.03
N LYS A 86 12.08 5.34 18.83
CA LYS A 86 11.01 6.29 18.51
C LYS A 86 11.08 7.35 19.59
N THR A 87 11.70 8.48 19.32
CA THR A 87 11.78 9.57 20.27
C THR A 87 10.37 10.11 20.41
N ALA A 88 9.69 9.49 21.38
CA ALA A 88 8.43 9.83 21.98
C ALA A 88 8.45 11.33 22.25
N GLN A 89 7.63 12.10 21.56
CA GLN A 89 6.20 12.26 21.70
C GLN A 89 5.70 12.83 20.36
N PRO A 90 4.42 12.68 19.99
CA PRO A 90 3.88 13.54 18.94
C PRO A 90 4.18 14.97 19.36
N GLN A 91 5.05 15.65 18.61
CA GLN A 91 5.22 17.08 18.77
C GLN A 91 3.80 17.64 18.74
N LYS A 92 3.42 18.39 19.76
CA LYS A 92 2.13 19.08 19.81
C LYS A 92 2.36 20.47 19.25
N GLY A 93 1.46 20.92 18.39
CA GLY A 93 1.48 22.28 17.87
C GLY A 93 1.49 23.28 19.02
N LYS A 94 2.32 24.32 18.94
CA LYS A 94 2.48 25.28 20.05
C LYS A 94 1.21 26.08 20.30
N ARG A 95 0.42 26.33 19.25
CA ARG A 95 -0.81 27.13 19.34
C ARG A 95 -2.01 26.29 19.71
N THR A 96 -2.16 25.13 19.08
CA THR A 96 -3.35 24.29 19.22
C THR A 96 -3.21 23.19 20.27
N GLY A 97 -1.99 22.82 20.66
CA GLY A 97 -1.72 21.69 21.54
C GLY A 97 -2.06 20.32 20.94
N LYS A 98 -2.35 20.26 19.64
CA LYS A 98 -2.76 19.04 18.91
C LYS A 98 -1.57 18.44 18.18
N ASP A 99 -1.60 17.12 17.97
CA ASP A 99 -0.60 16.45 17.14
C ASP A 99 -0.81 16.74 15.64
N PHE A 100 0.22 16.45 14.84
CA PHE A 100 0.20 16.69 13.41
C PHE A 100 -0.96 16.01 12.68
N GLU A 101 -1.30 14.75 13.03
CA GLU A 101 -2.34 14.00 12.32
C GLU A 101 -3.71 14.64 12.57
N THR A 102 -3.99 14.98 13.83
CA THR A 102 -5.21 15.72 14.20
C THR A 102 -5.30 17.07 13.48
N LEU A 103 -4.20 17.83 13.41
CA LEU A 103 -4.18 19.13 12.73
C LEU A 103 -4.36 19.02 11.23
N ARG A 104 -3.72 18.04 10.59
CA ARG A 104 -3.87 17.78 9.16
C ARG A 104 -5.33 17.43 8.86
N ASP A 105 -5.95 16.57 9.65
CA ASP A 105 -7.32 16.13 9.43
C ASP A 105 -8.32 17.29 9.65
N GLU A 106 -8.11 18.14 10.66
CA GLU A 106 -8.90 19.35 10.87
C GLU A 106 -8.73 20.37 9.74
N TYR A 107 -7.49 20.62 9.30
CA TYR A 107 -7.18 21.47 8.16
C TYR A 107 -7.91 21.01 6.90
N LEU A 108 -7.78 19.72 6.56
CA LEU A 108 -8.43 19.13 5.38
C LEU A 108 -9.95 19.21 5.49
N ARG A 109 -10.52 18.95 6.66
CA ARG A 109 -11.97 19.05 6.89
C ARG A 109 -12.48 20.48 6.67
N LEU A 110 -11.83 21.48 7.27
CA LEU A 110 -12.20 22.89 7.13
C LEU A 110 -12.04 23.36 5.68
N LYS A 111 -10.88 23.09 5.06
CA LYS A 111 -10.60 23.48 3.67
C LYS A 111 -11.56 22.82 2.67
N ASN A 112 -11.85 21.53 2.83
CA ASN A 112 -12.81 20.82 1.99
C ASN A 112 -14.24 21.37 2.15
N THR A 113 -14.61 21.84 3.34
CA THR A 113 -15.94 22.43 3.55
C THR A 113 -16.07 23.75 2.79
N ILE A 114 -15.05 24.62 2.88
CA ILE A 114 -14.98 25.87 2.11
C ILE A 114 -15.08 25.60 0.60
N LEU A 115 -14.22 24.73 0.09
CA LEU A 115 -14.16 24.40 -1.34
C LEU A 115 -15.47 23.77 -1.85
N ARG A 116 -16.14 22.93 -1.06
CA ARG A 116 -17.44 22.35 -1.43
C ARG A 116 -18.51 23.42 -1.58
N THR A 117 -18.56 24.39 -0.67
CA THR A 117 -19.54 25.49 -0.75
C THR A 117 -19.26 26.38 -1.95
N GLU A 118 -17.99 26.70 -2.23
CA GLU A 118 -17.59 27.46 -3.43
C GLU A 118 -17.98 26.74 -4.72
N ASN A 119 -17.58 25.48 -4.87
CA ASN A 119 -17.90 24.69 -6.06
C ASN A 119 -19.40 24.56 -6.26
N ARG A 120 -20.17 24.35 -5.19
CA ARG A 120 -21.63 24.28 -5.25
C ARG A 120 -22.27 25.58 -5.76
N ILE A 121 -21.74 26.74 -5.36
CA ILE A 121 -22.22 28.05 -5.86
C ILE A 121 -21.89 28.18 -7.35
N LEU A 122 -20.65 27.89 -7.74
CA LEU A 122 -20.21 27.99 -9.14
C LEU A 122 -21.01 27.05 -10.06
N GLU A 123 -21.17 25.79 -9.66
CA GLU A 123 -21.96 24.80 -10.38
C GLU A 123 -23.41 25.26 -10.54
N ALA A 124 -24.02 25.79 -9.47
CA ALA A 124 -25.39 26.28 -9.52
C ALA A 124 -25.56 27.52 -10.41
N GLU A 125 -24.62 28.45 -10.38
CA GLU A 125 -24.63 29.63 -11.25
C GLU A 125 -24.50 29.23 -12.73
N GLN A 126 -23.57 28.33 -13.05
CA GLN A 126 -23.43 27.77 -14.39
C GLN A 126 -24.67 26.99 -14.82
N GLU A 127 -25.24 26.17 -13.93
CA GLU A 127 -26.46 25.41 -14.19
C GLU A 127 -27.65 26.34 -14.49
N ILE A 128 -27.80 27.45 -13.74
CA ILE A 128 -28.83 28.47 -14.00
C ILE A 128 -28.64 29.08 -15.40
N ILE A 129 -27.41 29.47 -15.78
CA ILE A 129 -27.12 30.06 -17.11
C ILE A 129 -27.47 29.07 -18.22
N MET A 130 -26.97 27.83 -18.13
CA MET A 130 -27.21 26.80 -19.13
C MET A 130 -28.69 26.47 -19.26
N ARG A 131 -29.41 26.33 -18.14
CA ARG A 131 -30.84 26.00 -18.16
C ARG A 131 -31.71 27.16 -18.62
N ASN A 132 -31.36 28.42 -18.35
CA ASN A 132 -32.10 29.56 -18.89
C ASN A 132 -32.08 29.53 -20.42
N ASN A 133 -30.91 29.26 -21.04
CA ASN A 133 -30.80 29.12 -22.50
C ASN A 133 -31.67 27.97 -23.02
N LEU A 134 -31.70 26.84 -22.32
CA LEU A 134 -32.54 25.69 -22.67
C LEU A 134 -34.04 26.02 -22.54
N ILE A 135 -34.44 26.75 -21.50
CA ILE A 135 -35.83 27.19 -21.29
C ILE A 135 -36.27 28.08 -22.45
N THR A 136 -35.46 29.08 -22.85
CA THR A 136 -35.78 29.94 -23.99
C THR A 136 -36.02 29.13 -25.26
N ASN A 137 -35.18 28.13 -25.53
CA ASN A 137 -35.37 27.23 -26.68
C ASN A 137 -36.64 26.36 -26.55
N LEU A 138 -36.89 25.81 -25.37
CA LEU A 138 -38.08 24.98 -25.12
C LEU A 138 -39.38 25.80 -25.21
N GLU A 139 -39.38 27.06 -24.76
CA GLU A 139 -40.53 27.96 -24.87
C GLU A 139 -40.91 28.21 -26.33
N VAL A 140 -39.93 28.39 -27.20
CA VAL A 140 -40.15 28.52 -28.66
C VAL A 140 -40.75 27.23 -29.21
N GLN A 141 -40.15 26.08 -28.91
CA GLN A 141 -40.62 24.78 -29.39
C GLN A 141 -42.03 24.43 -28.88
N VAL A 142 -42.36 24.75 -27.63
CA VAL A 142 -43.69 24.54 -27.06
C VAL A 142 -44.72 25.41 -27.78
N LYS A 143 -44.41 26.70 -28.03
CA LYS A 143 -45.32 27.60 -28.76
C LYS A 143 -45.60 27.08 -30.17
N GLU A 144 -44.56 26.65 -30.89
CA GLU A 144 -44.69 26.07 -32.24
C GLU A 144 -45.46 24.74 -32.24
N ALA A 145 -45.22 23.86 -31.26
CA ALA A 145 -45.93 22.60 -31.14
C ALA A 145 -47.43 22.80 -30.83
N ILE A 146 -47.77 23.81 -30.02
CA ILE A 146 -49.17 24.17 -29.72
C ILE A 146 -49.86 24.72 -30.96
N THR A 147 -49.24 25.63 -31.72
CA THR A 147 -49.85 26.22 -32.92
C THR A 147 -50.05 25.20 -34.04
N THR A 148 -49.19 24.19 -34.13
CA THR A 148 -49.27 23.11 -35.12
C THR A 148 -50.08 21.89 -34.66
N ALA A 149 -50.64 21.92 -33.45
CA ALA A 149 -51.35 20.79 -32.83
C ALA A 149 -50.51 19.49 -32.79
N ALA A 150 -49.19 19.61 -32.59
CA ALA A 150 -48.29 18.47 -32.55
C ALA A 150 -48.53 17.58 -31.33
N THR A 151 -48.49 16.26 -31.51
CA THR A 151 -48.75 15.25 -30.47
C THR A 151 -47.75 15.27 -29.31
N ASN A 152 -46.61 15.94 -29.47
CA ASN A 152 -45.54 16.02 -28.47
C ASN A 152 -45.61 17.27 -27.56
N ALA A 153 -46.57 18.18 -27.77
CA ALA A 153 -46.64 19.46 -27.05
C ALA A 153 -46.66 19.29 -25.52
N ASN A 154 -47.41 18.32 -25.01
CA ASN A 154 -47.51 18.04 -23.57
C ASN A 154 -46.16 17.60 -22.96
N ARG A 155 -45.38 16.77 -23.66
CA ARG A 155 -44.05 16.33 -23.20
C ARG A 155 -43.05 17.49 -23.17
N LEU A 156 -43.10 18.37 -24.17
CA LEU A 156 -42.25 19.57 -24.20
C LEU A 156 -42.62 20.53 -23.06
N ALA A 157 -43.92 20.73 -22.79
CA ALA A 157 -44.40 21.55 -21.68
C ALA A 157 -43.99 20.98 -20.31
N GLU A 158 -44.05 19.66 -20.13
CA GLU A 158 -43.58 18.99 -18.91
C GLU A 158 -42.06 19.16 -18.72
N ASN A 159 -41.28 18.96 -19.79
CA ASN A 159 -39.84 19.19 -19.76
C ASN A 159 -39.50 20.63 -19.38
N LEU A 160 -40.19 21.61 -20.00
CA LEU A 160 -40.06 23.03 -19.67
C LEU A 160 -40.38 23.28 -18.19
N SER A 161 -41.48 22.75 -17.68
CA SER A 161 -41.87 22.87 -16.26
C SER A 161 -40.80 22.29 -15.32
N ASN A 162 -40.20 21.16 -15.68
CA ASN A 162 -39.10 20.55 -14.91
C ASN A 162 -37.85 21.44 -14.91
N GLN A 163 -37.51 22.08 -16.04
CA GLN A 163 -36.40 23.04 -16.10
C GLN A 163 -36.66 24.27 -15.22
N VAL A 164 -37.86 24.85 -15.31
CA VAL A 164 -38.27 26.02 -14.53
C VAL A 164 -38.22 25.72 -13.03
N ARG A 165 -38.76 24.57 -12.60
CA ARG A 165 -38.71 24.13 -11.20
C ARG A 165 -37.27 23.97 -10.69
N ARG A 166 -36.38 23.41 -11.50
CA ARG A 166 -34.96 23.27 -11.14
C ARG A 166 -34.27 24.63 -11.00
N ILE A 167 -34.52 25.58 -11.90
CA ILE A 167 -33.96 26.94 -11.76
C ILE A 167 -34.52 27.64 -10.52
N ALA A 168 -35.82 27.52 -10.24
CA ALA A 168 -36.43 28.10 -9.05
C ALA A 168 -35.77 27.56 -7.78
N TYR A 169 -35.60 26.24 -7.69
CA TYR A 169 -34.88 25.60 -6.58
C TYR A 169 -33.45 26.13 -6.42
N LEU A 170 -32.69 26.24 -7.52
CA LEU A 170 -31.32 26.75 -7.46
C LEU A 170 -31.28 28.22 -7.02
N LYS A 171 -32.15 29.07 -7.57
CA LYS A 171 -32.25 30.49 -7.19
C LYS A 171 -32.68 30.69 -5.75
N GLU A 172 -33.57 29.85 -5.23
CA GLU A 172 -34.02 29.89 -3.84
C GLU A 172 -32.90 29.52 -2.86
N ASN A 173 -32.08 28.53 -3.21
CA ASN A 173 -31.02 28.04 -2.32
C ASN A 173 -29.70 28.81 -2.45
N LEU A 174 -29.43 29.45 -3.60
CA LEU A 174 -28.19 30.18 -3.85
C LEU A 174 -27.86 31.25 -2.79
N PRO A 175 -28.81 32.08 -2.31
CA PRO A 175 -28.57 33.03 -1.22
C PRO A 175 -28.10 32.34 0.06
N ALA A 176 -28.72 31.22 0.45
CA ALA A 176 -28.33 30.48 1.65
C ALA A 176 -26.89 29.94 1.54
N TRP A 177 -26.49 29.45 0.37
CA TRP A 177 -25.11 28.98 0.15
C TRP A 177 -24.10 30.13 0.15
N ARG A 178 -24.47 31.28 -0.43
CA ARG A 178 -23.65 32.50 -0.36
C ARG A 178 -23.52 33.03 1.07
N GLU A 179 -24.58 32.99 1.87
CA GLU A 179 -24.51 33.32 3.29
C GLU A 179 -23.66 32.32 4.08
N GLU A 180 -23.72 31.02 3.74
CA GLU A 180 -22.80 30.03 4.31
C GLU A 180 -21.34 30.34 3.94
N LEU A 181 -21.08 30.73 2.69
CA LEU A 181 -19.76 31.14 2.22
C LEU A 181 -19.27 32.41 2.94
N LYS A 182 -20.16 33.36 3.23
CA LYS A 182 -19.83 34.57 4.01
C LYS A 182 -19.42 34.29 5.45
N LYS A 183 -19.74 33.10 5.99
CA LYS A 183 -19.24 32.63 7.29
C LYS A 183 -17.83 32.01 7.18
N ASN A 184 -17.30 31.84 5.97
CA ASN A 184 -15.95 31.30 5.78
C ASN A 184 -14.83 32.19 6.33
N PRO A 185 -14.89 33.53 6.43
CA PRO A 185 -13.85 34.30 7.10
C PRO A 185 -13.61 33.84 8.53
N ASP A 186 -14.63 33.37 9.25
CA ASP A 186 -14.46 32.80 10.58
C ASP A 186 -13.79 31.42 10.54
N ARG A 187 -14.12 30.60 9.53
CA ARG A 187 -13.42 29.33 9.26
C ARG A 187 -11.98 29.53 8.81
N GLU A 188 -11.69 30.59 8.05
CA GLU A 188 -10.34 30.98 7.67
C GLU A 188 -9.55 31.46 8.88
N LYS A 189 -10.17 32.21 9.80
CA LYS A 189 -9.56 32.53 11.09
C LYS A 189 -9.24 31.27 11.90
N GLU A 190 -10.13 30.27 11.92
CA GLU A 190 -9.86 28.96 12.56
C GLU A 190 -8.69 28.21 11.90
N LEU A 191 -8.47 28.38 10.59
CA LEU A 191 -7.37 27.77 9.86
C LEU A 191 -6.01 28.39 10.18
N ILE A 192 -5.95 29.65 10.63
CA ILE A 192 -4.67 30.35 10.92
C ILE A 192 -3.80 29.56 11.92
N PRO A 193 -4.25 29.29 13.17
CA PRO A 193 -3.43 28.59 14.15
C PRO A 193 -3.09 27.15 13.72
N ILE A 194 -3.99 26.48 13.00
CA ILE A 194 -3.76 25.13 12.47
C ILE A 194 -2.63 25.16 11.42
N THR A 195 -2.71 26.11 10.50
CA THR A 195 -1.74 26.24 9.40
C THR A 195 -0.36 26.60 9.93
N GLU A 196 -0.27 27.51 10.90
CA GLU A 196 1.01 27.88 11.53
C GLU A 196 1.65 26.71 12.27
N ASP A 197 0.87 25.94 13.04
CA ASP A 197 1.39 24.74 13.70
C ASP A 197 1.86 23.71 12.66
N LEU A 198 1.10 23.47 11.58
CA LEU A 198 1.52 22.60 10.47
C LEU A 198 2.83 23.05 9.81
N TRP A 199 3.02 24.36 9.63
CA TRP A 199 4.30 24.92 9.15
C TRP A 199 5.43 24.75 10.16
N GLU A 200 5.16 24.86 11.46
CA GLU A 200 6.14 24.56 12.50
C GLU A 200 6.57 23.09 12.47
N PHE A 201 5.63 22.14 12.34
CA PHE A 201 5.96 20.73 12.12
C PHE A 201 6.84 20.56 10.88
N GLN A 202 6.47 21.19 9.76
CA GLN A 202 7.25 21.10 8.54
C GLN A 202 8.68 21.65 8.71
N ARG A 203 8.85 22.77 9.42
CA ARG A 203 10.17 23.35 9.72
C ARG A 203 10.97 22.48 10.67
N ALA A 204 10.34 21.96 11.73
CA ALA A 204 11.00 21.07 12.69
C ALA A 204 11.48 19.79 12.00
N TRP A 205 10.67 19.19 11.16
CA TRP A 205 11.07 18.04 10.35
C TRP A 205 12.15 18.39 9.33
N ALA A 206 12.07 19.55 8.67
CA ALA A 206 13.11 19.98 7.75
C ALA A 206 14.45 20.18 8.47
N ALA A 207 14.42 20.73 9.69
CA ALA A 207 15.61 20.87 10.54
C ALA A 207 16.13 19.52 11.02
N GLU A 208 15.25 18.58 11.39
CA GLU A 208 15.61 17.21 11.76
C GLU A 208 16.23 16.44 10.58
N LEU A 209 15.63 16.54 9.38
CA LEU A 209 16.18 16.01 8.13
C LEU A 209 17.51 16.69 7.76
N ALA A 210 17.68 17.98 8.03
CA ALA A 210 18.95 18.67 7.80
C ALA A 210 20.03 18.27 8.80
N ALA A 211 19.66 18.01 10.06
CA ALA A 211 20.56 17.52 11.10
C ALA A 211 20.92 16.03 10.92
N ASN A 212 19.97 15.24 10.43
CA ASN A 212 20.08 13.82 10.15
C ASN A 212 19.68 13.53 8.70
N PRO A 213 20.45 14.02 7.71
CA PRO A 213 20.14 13.76 6.31
C PRO A 213 20.01 12.24 6.10
N PRO A 214 18.87 11.74 5.59
CA PRO A 214 18.62 10.30 5.41
C PRO A 214 19.71 9.67 4.52
N THR A 215 20.27 10.51 3.67
CA THR A 215 21.52 10.33 2.96
C THR A 215 22.47 11.41 3.43
N ASN A 216 23.21 11.22 4.53
CA ASN A 216 24.37 12.07 4.77
C ASN A 216 25.22 12.00 3.51
N PRO A 217 25.35 13.08 2.72
CA PRO A 217 26.10 13.01 1.48
C PRO A 217 27.55 12.66 1.74
N ASN A 218 28.06 12.82 2.98
CA ASN A 218 29.38 12.36 3.39
C ASN A 218 29.43 10.87 3.76
N ASN A 219 28.31 10.14 3.69
CA ASN A 219 28.31 8.69 3.83
C ASN A 219 28.82 8.07 2.52
N GLU A 220 30.05 7.58 2.56
CA GLU A 220 30.74 6.95 1.43
C GLU A 220 29.89 5.87 0.75
N LEU A 221 29.11 5.10 1.52
CA LEU A 221 28.25 4.04 0.99
C LEU A 221 27.12 4.60 0.10
N VAL A 222 26.52 5.72 0.50
CA VAL A 222 25.44 6.35 -0.26
C VAL A 222 26.00 7.00 -1.53
N GLN A 223 27.15 7.67 -1.44
CA GLN A 223 27.83 8.22 -2.62
C GLN A 223 28.17 7.10 -3.62
N ALA A 224 28.70 5.97 -3.12
CA ALA A 224 28.99 4.80 -3.94
C ALA A 224 27.72 4.24 -4.60
N GLN A 225 26.60 4.16 -3.87
CA GLN A 225 25.31 3.77 -4.43
C GLN A 225 24.86 4.71 -5.55
N MET A 226 24.91 6.03 -5.32
CA MET A 226 24.51 7.03 -6.31
C MET A 226 25.37 6.96 -7.58
N LYS A 227 26.69 6.81 -7.42
CA LYS A 227 27.63 6.65 -8.54
C LYS A 227 27.31 5.39 -9.35
N LEU A 228 27.15 4.25 -8.69
CA LEU A 228 26.79 3.00 -9.35
C LEU A 228 25.45 3.11 -10.10
N ASN A 229 24.43 3.72 -9.48
CA ASN A 229 23.13 3.93 -10.12
C ASN A 229 23.22 4.83 -11.36
N ALA A 230 24.05 5.87 -11.33
CA ALA A 230 24.28 6.73 -12.49
C ALA A 230 24.96 5.97 -13.63
N GLU A 231 25.98 5.16 -13.31
CA GLU A 231 26.66 4.29 -14.28
C GLU A 231 25.70 3.24 -14.86
N HIS A 232 24.90 2.58 -14.04
CA HIS A 232 23.89 1.61 -14.48
C HIS A 232 22.84 2.24 -15.39
N ARG A 233 22.36 3.45 -15.06
CA ARG A 233 21.42 4.18 -15.92
C ARG A 233 22.03 4.52 -17.28
N LYS A 234 23.31 4.94 -17.29
CA LYS A 234 24.05 5.15 -18.54
C LYS A 234 24.14 3.86 -19.36
N LYS A 235 24.55 2.74 -18.74
CA LYS A 235 24.61 1.42 -19.39
C LYS A 235 23.25 0.97 -19.96
N LEU A 236 22.15 1.22 -19.25
CA LEU A 236 20.79 0.88 -19.70
C LEU A 236 20.37 1.71 -20.91
N ASN A 237 20.64 3.02 -20.90
CA ASN A 237 20.35 3.90 -22.03
C ASN A 237 21.17 3.52 -23.29
N GLU A 238 22.39 3.01 -23.10
CA GLU A 238 23.28 2.56 -24.18
C GLU A 238 23.03 1.09 -24.59
N ALA A 239 22.22 0.34 -23.83
CA ALA A 239 22.01 -1.09 -24.03
C ALA A 239 21.24 -1.36 -25.33
N LYS A 240 21.89 -2.08 -26.26
CA LYS A 240 21.27 -2.52 -27.52
C LYS A 240 20.56 -3.88 -27.41
N SER A 241 20.60 -4.52 -26.24
CA SER A 241 20.05 -5.86 -26.03
C SER A 241 19.52 -6.08 -24.62
N TYR A 242 18.52 -6.96 -24.49
CA TYR A 242 18.00 -7.39 -23.18
C TYR A 242 19.05 -8.09 -22.33
N SER A 243 19.97 -8.85 -22.92
CA SER A 243 21.08 -9.47 -22.20
C SER A 243 21.92 -8.42 -21.45
N THR A 244 22.20 -7.28 -22.08
CA THR A 244 22.92 -6.17 -21.44
C THR A 244 22.10 -5.56 -20.29
N MET A 245 20.79 -5.38 -20.47
CA MET A 245 19.91 -4.88 -19.40
C MET A 245 19.87 -5.84 -18.20
N TYR A 246 19.74 -7.13 -18.45
CA TYR A 246 19.77 -8.16 -17.41
C TYR A 246 21.12 -8.26 -16.71
N GLN A 247 22.22 -7.99 -17.41
CA GLN A 247 23.53 -7.90 -16.78
C GLN A 247 23.57 -6.75 -15.77
N VAL A 248 23.06 -5.55 -16.12
CA VAL A 248 22.98 -4.40 -15.21
C VAL A 248 22.12 -4.72 -13.99
N ILE A 249 20.97 -5.39 -14.20
CA ILE A 249 20.11 -5.85 -13.10
C ILE A 249 20.89 -6.82 -12.20
N GLY A 250 21.59 -7.80 -12.77
CA GLY A 250 22.43 -8.74 -12.00
C GLY A 250 23.54 -8.06 -11.19
N GLU A 251 24.22 -7.06 -11.77
CA GLU A 251 25.25 -6.26 -11.09
C GLU A 251 24.66 -5.51 -9.88
N GLN A 252 23.48 -4.91 -10.04
CA GLN A 252 22.77 -4.23 -8.95
C GLN A 252 22.37 -5.21 -7.83
N LEU A 253 21.87 -6.40 -8.17
CA LEU A 253 21.46 -7.42 -7.21
C LEU A 253 22.65 -8.01 -6.45
N TYR A 254 23.81 -8.15 -7.09
CA TYR A 254 25.04 -8.60 -6.43
C TYR A 254 25.41 -7.70 -5.25
N VAL A 255 25.38 -6.38 -5.46
CA VAL A 255 25.66 -5.40 -4.39
C VAL A 255 24.55 -5.42 -3.34
N ALA A 256 23.29 -5.35 -3.77
CA ALA A 256 22.15 -5.31 -2.86
C ALA A 256 22.10 -6.53 -1.92
N LYS A 257 22.36 -7.74 -2.44
CA LYS A 257 22.39 -8.98 -1.65
C LYS A 257 23.43 -8.95 -0.54
N ARG A 258 24.61 -8.39 -0.81
CA ARG A 258 25.68 -8.25 0.19
C ARG A 258 25.32 -7.23 1.26
N LEU A 259 24.73 -6.10 0.87
CA LEU A 259 24.28 -5.07 1.80
C LEU A 259 23.11 -5.53 2.68
N LEU A 260 22.16 -6.29 2.13
CA LEU A 260 21.07 -6.91 2.88
C LEU A 260 21.55 -7.97 3.88
N ALA A 261 22.72 -8.57 3.68
CA ALA A 261 23.32 -9.51 4.63
C ALA A 261 24.05 -8.81 5.80
N SER A 262 24.16 -7.47 5.77
CA SER A 262 24.70 -6.68 6.88
C SER A 262 23.82 -6.80 8.13
N ALA A 263 24.42 -6.74 9.32
CA ALA A 263 23.71 -6.52 10.57
C ALA A 263 23.39 -5.02 10.81
N ASN A 264 24.07 -4.13 10.09
CA ASN A 264 23.80 -2.69 10.13
C ASN A 264 22.55 -2.33 9.31
N LEU A 265 21.54 -1.76 9.98
CA LEU A 265 20.26 -1.35 9.40
C LEU A 265 20.43 -0.35 8.24
N ARG A 266 21.37 0.58 8.32
CA ARG A 266 21.64 1.56 7.24
C ARG A 266 22.10 0.87 5.97
N HIS A 267 22.98 -0.12 6.09
CA HIS A 267 23.44 -0.88 4.93
C HIS A 267 22.30 -1.68 4.31
N GLN A 268 21.47 -2.33 5.15
CA GLN A 268 20.30 -3.06 4.65
C GLN A 268 19.32 -2.15 3.91
N ARG A 269 19.11 -0.91 4.38
CA ARG A 269 18.27 0.09 3.69
C ARG A 269 18.84 0.53 2.35
N VAL A 270 20.15 0.74 2.25
CA VAL A 270 20.83 0.96 0.96
C VAL A 270 20.59 -0.25 0.04
N GLY A 271 20.73 -1.47 0.57
CA GLY A 271 20.40 -2.70 -0.16
C GLY A 271 18.95 -2.72 -0.68
N LEU A 272 17.96 -2.40 0.16
CA LEU A 272 16.55 -2.31 -0.22
C LEU A 272 16.32 -1.27 -1.33
N SER A 273 16.92 -0.09 -1.20
CA SER A 273 16.86 0.96 -2.23
C SER A 273 17.41 0.47 -3.57
N MET A 274 18.52 -0.29 -3.56
CA MET A 274 19.08 -0.90 -4.76
C MET A 274 18.15 -1.96 -5.38
N ILE A 275 17.44 -2.75 -4.57
CA ILE A 275 16.44 -3.71 -5.08
C ILE A 275 15.26 -2.98 -5.74
N LEU A 276 14.73 -1.92 -5.11
CA LEU A 276 13.65 -1.12 -5.70
C LEU A 276 14.08 -0.53 -7.05
N GLN A 277 15.32 -0.03 -7.14
CA GLN A 277 15.86 0.47 -8.41
C GLN A 277 15.98 -0.65 -9.45
N ALA A 278 16.46 -1.84 -9.07
CA ALA A 278 16.52 -3.00 -9.96
C ALA A 278 15.13 -3.41 -10.46
N MET A 279 14.10 -3.35 -9.62
CA MET A 279 12.71 -3.58 -10.04
C MET A 279 12.20 -2.54 -11.02
N GLN A 280 12.55 -1.27 -10.82
CA GLN A 280 12.23 -0.22 -11.81
C GLN A 280 12.90 -0.48 -13.15
N TYR A 281 14.15 -0.94 -13.16
CA TYR A 281 14.83 -1.35 -14.40
C TYR A 281 14.13 -2.54 -15.07
N CYS A 282 13.62 -3.50 -14.27
CA CYS A 282 12.82 -4.59 -14.79
C CYS A 282 11.54 -4.09 -15.48
N TRP A 283 10.84 -3.12 -14.89
CA TRP A 283 9.58 -2.59 -15.43
C TRP A 283 9.77 -1.68 -16.64
N ASN A 284 10.60 -0.66 -16.49
CA ASN A 284 10.66 0.44 -17.45
C ASN A 284 11.55 0.09 -18.63
N ASP A 285 12.70 -0.53 -18.36
CA ASP A 285 13.74 -0.76 -19.37
C ASP A 285 13.59 -2.17 -19.97
N ALA A 286 13.56 -3.20 -19.13
CA ALA A 286 13.50 -4.59 -19.60
C ALA A 286 12.06 -5.08 -19.89
N GLN A 287 11.03 -4.34 -19.49
CA GLN A 287 9.61 -4.71 -19.59
C GLN A 287 9.29 -6.13 -19.08
N ASN A 288 10.03 -6.56 -18.06
CA ASN A 288 9.98 -7.89 -17.49
C ASN A 288 9.31 -7.86 -16.11
N ASN A 289 7.97 -7.82 -16.14
CA ASN A 289 7.15 -7.82 -14.93
C ASN A 289 7.40 -9.06 -14.07
N TRP A 290 7.64 -10.22 -14.68
CA TRP A 290 7.88 -11.47 -13.96
C TRP A 290 9.13 -11.38 -13.09
N LEU A 291 10.23 -10.85 -13.64
CA LEU A 291 11.46 -10.66 -12.89
C LEU A 291 11.25 -9.69 -11.73
N ALA A 292 10.54 -8.57 -11.96
CA ALA A 292 10.19 -7.63 -10.90
C ALA A 292 9.40 -8.30 -9.75
N ALA A 293 8.42 -9.16 -10.06
CA ALA A 293 7.65 -9.90 -9.05
C ALA A 293 8.52 -10.87 -8.25
N ARG A 294 9.44 -11.58 -8.89
CA ARG A 294 10.39 -12.47 -8.20
C ARG A 294 11.39 -11.69 -7.34
N LEU A 295 11.77 -10.48 -7.73
CA LEU A 295 12.58 -9.58 -6.90
C LEU A 295 11.81 -9.10 -5.66
N ALA A 296 10.55 -8.71 -5.82
CA ALA A 296 9.67 -8.35 -4.70
C ALA A 296 9.55 -9.51 -3.69
N GLU A 297 9.29 -10.72 -4.18
CA GLU A 297 9.16 -11.93 -3.35
C GLU A 297 10.47 -12.34 -2.67
N GLY A 298 11.58 -12.32 -3.42
CA GLY A 298 12.87 -12.82 -2.95
C GLY A 298 13.59 -11.84 -2.01
N TYR A 299 13.45 -10.54 -2.25
CA TYR A 299 14.31 -9.53 -1.62
C TYR A 299 13.56 -8.43 -0.86
N LEU A 300 12.38 -7.98 -1.31
CA LEU A 300 11.65 -6.90 -0.59
C LEU A 300 10.81 -7.44 0.56
N LEU A 301 9.87 -8.34 0.28
CA LEU A 301 8.95 -8.88 1.30
C LEU A 301 9.66 -9.46 2.52
N PRO A 302 10.77 -10.22 2.37
CA PRO A 302 11.47 -10.79 3.53
C PRO A 302 12.07 -9.74 4.47
N ASN A 303 12.36 -8.54 3.96
CA ASN A 303 13.10 -7.48 4.65
C ASN A 303 12.21 -6.24 4.95
N LEU A 304 10.88 -6.41 5.05
CA LEU A 304 9.95 -5.30 5.35
C LEU A 304 10.14 -4.71 6.75
N ASP A 305 10.76 -5.43 7.67
CA ASP A 305 11.13 -4.99 9.01
C ASP A 305 12.26 -3.94 9.02
N VAL A 306 13.06 -3.91 7.96
CA VAL A 306 14.16 -2.95 7.74
C VAL A 306 13.66 -1.60 7.21
N ALA A 307 12.47 -1.59 6.63
CA ALA A 307 11.84 -0.42 6.03
C ALA A 307 11.75 0.78 7.00
N GLU A 308 11.71 1.97 6.41
CA GLU A 308 11.61 3.19 7.18
C GLU A 308 10.19 3.44 7.66
N GLU A 309 10.07 4.06 8.82
CA GLU A 309 8.76 4.42 9.38
C GLU A 309 8.27 5.77 8.83
N ASP A 310 9.20 6.62 8.35
CA ASP A 310 8.86 7.88 7.71
C ASP A 310 8.06 7.63 6.44
N ARG A 311 6.81 8.10 6.41
CA ARG A 311 5.89 7.96 5.28
C ARG A 311 6.37 8.64 4.01
N ARG A 312 7.27 9.61 4.11
CA ARG A 312 7.85 10.31 2.96
C ARG A 312 9.02 9.55 2.36
N SER A 313 9.61 8.62 3.10
CA SER A 313 10.69 7.81 2.60
C SER A 313 10.20 6.91 1.46
N PRO A 314 10.94 6.82 0.33
CA PRO A 314 10.66 5.81 -0.68
C PRO A 314 10.82 4.39 -0.13
N LEU A 315 11.54 4.23 0.99
CA LEU A 315 11.72 2.97 1.70
C LEU A 315 10.69 2.75 2.80
N ASN A 316 9.64 3.56 2.89
CA ASN A 316 8.60 3.28 3.86
C ASN A 316 7.88 1.96 3.52
N VAL A 317 7.37 1.30 4.56
CA VAL A 317 6.69 0.00 4.44
C VAL A 317 5.57 0.02 3.39
N ASP A 318 4.79 1.11 3.33
CA ASP A 318 3.66 1.22 2.42
C ASP A 318 4.09 1.32 0.95
N ASN A 319 5.14 2.10 0.67
CA ASN A 319 5.71 2.31 -0.65
C ASN A 319 6.31 0.99 -1.15
N ILE A 320 7.13 0.33 -0.33
CA ILE A 320 7.69 -0.99 -0.66
C ILE A 320 6.56 -1.99 -0.93
N LEU A 321 5.51 -2.01 -0.09
CA LEU A 321 4.38 -2.91 -0.28
C LEU A 321 3.62 -2.61 -1.57
N ASN A 322 3.32 -1.34 -1.85
CA ASN A 322 2.65 -0.92 -3.08
C ASN A 322 3.47 -1.31 -4.31
N THR A 323 4.80 -1.18 -4.25
CA THR A 323 5.71 -1.68 -5.28
C THR A 323 5.59 -3.20 -5.45
N CYS A 324 5.60 -3.97 -4.36
CA CYS A 324 5.43 -5.43 -4.41
C CYS A 324 4.07 -5.84 -4.99
N VAL A 325 2.98 -5.24 -4.50
CA VAL A 325 1.60 -5.49 -4.98
C VAL A 325 1.46 -5.12 -6.45
N GLY A 326 2.04 -4.00 -6.89
CA GLY A 326 2.10 -3.63 -8.30
C GLY A 326 2.78 -4.71 -9.16
N ALA A 327 3.92 -5.25 -8.69
CA ALA A 327 4.63 -6.33 -9.38
C ALA A 327 3.77 -7.60 -9.50
N PHE A 328 3.12 -8.02 -8.41
CA PHE A 328 2.28 -9.21 -8.41
C PHE A 328 1.01 -9.04 -9.25
N ARG A 329 0.37 -7.86 -9.23
CA ARG A 329 -0.78 -7.54 -10.10
C ARG A 329 -0.41 -7.64 -11.57
N ALA A 330 0.75 -7.10 -11.95
CA ALA A 330 1.22 -7.14 -13.33
C ALA A 330 1.47 -8.58 -13.85
N ASN A 331 1.58 -9.56 -12.95
CA ASN A 331 1.76 -10.98 -13.30
C ASN A 331 0.54 -11.85 -12.96
N ASN A 332 -0.59 -11.24 -12.60
CA ASN A 332 -1.80 -11.96 -12.18
C ASN A 332 -1.53 -13.00 -11.06
N GLU A 333 -0.79 -12.57 -10.01
CA GLU A 333 -0.45 -13.41 -8.86
C GLU A 333 -1.26 -13.02 -7.60
N PRO A 334 -2.58 -13.32 -7.56
CA PRO A 334 -3.47 -12.85 -6.50
C PRO A 334 -3.07 -13.32 -5.09
N GLU A 335 -2.60 -14.56 -4.97
CA GLU A 335 -2.18 -15.12 -3.68
C GLU A 335 -0.99 -14.38 -3.08
N LYS A 336 -0.08 -13.86 -3.90
CA LYS A 336 1.06 -13.07 -3.44
C LYS A 336 0.65 -11.69 -2.94
N ILE A 337 -0.40 -11.11 -3.54
CA ILE A 337 -1.00 -9.86 -3.07
C ILE A 337 -1.62 -10.06 -1.68
N LYS A 338 -2.37 -11.15 -1.49
CA LYS A 338 -2.96 -11.51 -0.18
C LYS A 338 -1.88 -11.66 0.88
N GLN A 339 -0.87 -12.49 0.61
CA GLN A 339 0.27 -12.74 1.51
C GLN A 339 1.01 -11.46 1.90
N SER A 340 1.14 -10.52 0.95
CA SER A 340 1.80 -9.24 1.16
C SER A 340 1.05 -8.40 2.21
N PHE A 341 -0.27 -8.25 2.09
CA PHE A 341 -1.06 -7.53 3.09
C PHE A 341 -1.15 -8.26 4.44
N GLU A 342 -1.28 -9.58 4.43
CA GLU A 342 -1.26 -10.39 5.66
C GLU A 342 0.05 -10.24 6.43
N ARG A 343 1.18 -10.12 5.72
CA ARG A 343 2.48 -9.86 6.34
C ARG A 343 2.50 -8.50 7.05
N ILE A 344 1.95 -7.44 6.44
CA ILE A 344 1.85 -6.11 7.08
C ILE A 344 1.03 -6.16 8.35
N ILE A 345 -0.11 -6.87 8.33
CA ILE A 345 -0.96 -7.03 9.51
C ILE A 345 -0.18 -7.65 10.67
N ARG A 346 0.73 -8.59 10.39
CA ARG A 346 1.58 -9.25 11.39
C ARG A 346 2.71 -8.35 11.91
N ILE A 347 3.43 -7.65 11.03
CA ILE A 347 4.65 -6.92 11.40
C ILE A 347 4.40 -5.48 11.86
N ASN A 348 3.29 -4.86 11.46
CA ASN A 348 3.00 -3.47 11.74
C ASN A 348 1.53 -3.28 12.19
N PRO A 349 1.24 -3.41 13.50
CA PRO A 349 -0.10 -3.26 14.05
C PRO A 349 -0.76 -1.91 13.74
N GLN A 350 0.03 -0.83 13.63
CA GLN A 350 -0.47 0.50 13.30
C GLN A 350 -1.00 0.60 11.87
N ARG A 351 -0.53 -0.28 10.97
CA ARG A 351 -0.95 -0.35 9.56
C ARG A 351 -1.88 -1.52 9.26
N ALA A 352 -2.20 -2.33 10.27
CA ALA A 352 -3.03 -3.53 10.10
C ALA A 352 -4.40 -3.20 9.52
N ASP A 353 -5.05 -2.12 9.96
CA ASP A 353 -6.38 -1.72 9.46
C ASP A 353 -6.37 -1.25 8.02
N TRP A 354 -5.35 -0.47 7.64
CA TRP A 354 -5.16 -0.10 6.23
C TRP A 354 -4.98 -1.36 5.37
N ALA A 355 -4.16 -2.31 5.80
CA ALA A 355 -3.94 -3.57 5.09
C ALA A 355 -5.20 -4.44 5.02
N ARG A 356 -6.01 -4.51 6.10
CA ARG A 356 -7.32 -5.18 6.12
C ARG A 356 -8.31 -4.56 5.14
N ILE A 357 -8.33 -3.24 5.03
CA ILE A 357 -9.13 -2.52 4.03
C ILE A 357 -8.68 -2.89 2.61
N GLN A 358 -7.37 -2.92 2.35
CA GLN A 358 -6.87 -3.32 1.03
C GLN A 358 -7.20 -4.78 0.70
N LEU A 359 -7.10 -5.69 1.67
CA LEU A 359 -7.54 -7.08 1.52
C LEU A 359 -9.04 -7.18 1.23
N GLY A 360 -9.87 -6.44 1.96
CA GLY A 360 -11.31 -6.40 1.74
C GLY A 360 -11.66 -6.00 0.30
N ARG A 361 -11.05 -4.93 -0.21
CA ARG A 361 -11.20 -4.48 -1.60
C ARG A 361 -10.72 -5.52 -2.60
N PHE A 362 -9.60 -6.17 -2.30
CA PHE A 362 -9.05 -7.21 -3.15
C PHE A 362 -10.00 -8.42 -3.26
N TYR A 363 -10.53 -8.90 -2.13
CA TYR A 363 -11.52 -9.99 -2.12
C TYR A 363 -12.82 -9.61 -2.83
N GLU A 364 -13.27 -8.35 -2.76
CA GLU A 364 -14.41 -7.89 -3.56
C GLU A 364 -14.15 -8.00 -5.07
N GLN A 365 -12.95 -7.63 -5.53
CA GLN A 365 -12.58 -7.75 -6.95
C GLN A 365 -12.60 -9.21 -7.42
N GLU A 366 -12.25 -10.15 -6.55
CA GLU A 366 -12.34 -11.59 -6.81
C GLU A 366 -13.76 -12.17 -6.63
N ASN A 367 -14.77 -11.34 -6.32
CA ASN A 367 -16.12 -11.76 -5.96
C ASN A 367 -16.18 -12.69 -4.73
N ASN A 368 -15.15 -12.69 -3.88
CA ASN A 368 -15.12 -13.41 -2.61
C ASN A 368 -15.71 -12.55 -1.49
N TRP A 369 -17.05 -12.43 -1.52
CA TRP A 369 -17.79 -11.53 -0.63
C TRP A 369 -17.63 -11.88 0.85
N GLU A 370 -17.48 -13.16 1.19
CA GLU A 370 -17.30 -13.62 2.57
C GLU A 370 -15.94 -13.21 3.14
N ALA A 371 -14.86 -13.43 2.40
CA ALA A 371 -13.52 -13.01 2.81
C ALA A 371 -13.39 -11.49 2.84
N ALA A 372 -14.04 -10.78 1.90
CA ALA A 372 -14.13 -9.32 1.92
C ALA A 372 -14.80 -8.82 3.20
N LEU A 373 -15.99 -9.36 3.53
CA LEU A 373 -16.74 -9.00 4.73
C LEU A 373 -15.93 -9.28 6.00
N LYS A 374 -15.28 -10.44 6.08
CA LYS A 374 -14.40 -10.79 7.20
C LYS A 374 -13.26 -9.78 7.37
N SER A 375 -12.63 -9.37 6.27
CA SER A 375 -11.53 -8.41 6.29
C SER A 375 -11.99 -7.04 6.78
N TYR A 376 -13.11 -6.52 6.27
CA TYR A 376 -13.66 -5.23 6.73
C TYR A 376 -14.09 -5.25 8.20
N ARG A 377 -14.72 -6.34 8.66
CA ARG A 377 -15.10 -6.48 10.09
C ARG A 377 -13.91 -6.56 11.04
N SER A 378 -12.73 -6.93 10.54
CA SER A 378 -11.52 -6.99 11.35
C SER A 378 -10.83 -5.62 11.55
N VAL A 379 -11.33 -4.57 10.91
CA VAL A 379 -10.86 -3.19 11.09
C VAL A 379 -11.33 -2.65 12.45
N GLN A 380 -10.41 -2.12 13.27
CA GLN A 380 -10.72 -1.73 14.66
C GLN A 380 -10.51 -0.25 14.98
N ASN A 381 -9.46 0.37 14.44
CA ASN A 381 -8.88 1.63 14.89
C ASN A 381 -8.81 2.70 13.78
N THR A 382 -9.61 2.60 12.71
CA THR A 382 -9.61 3.62 11.65
C THR A 382 -10.48 4.83 12.02
N ASN A 383 -9.92 6.02 11.86
CA ASN A 383 -10.63 7.29 12.09
C ASN A 383 -11.77 7.52 11.09
N ASP A 384 -11.69 6.93 9.89
CA ASP A 384 -12.76 6.96 8.88
C ASP A 384 -13.35 5.55 8.69
N ASN A 385 -14.40 5.28 9.47
CA ASN A 385 -15.18 4.03 9.39
C ASN A 385 -16.35 4.11 8.40
N ARG A 386 -16.66 5.28 7.82
CA ARG A 386 -17.89 5.43 7.03
C ARG A 386 -17.88 4.54 5.81
N PHE A 387 -16.79 4.56 5.04
CA PHE A 387 -16.62 3.69 3.88
C PHE A 387 -16.68 2.20 4.26
N VAL A 388 -16.01 1.80 5.36
CA VAL A 388 -15.96 0.41 5.82
C VAL A 388 -17.36 -0.07 6.22
N ASN A 389 -18.11 0.74 6.96
CA ASN A 389 -19.48 0.43 7.38
C ASN A 389 -20.43 0.29 6.18
N MET A 390 -20.34 1.19 5.20
CA MET A 390 -21.13 1.06 3.96
C MET A 390 -20.74 -0.21 3.18
N ALA A 391 -19.45 -0.54 3.11
CA ALA A 391 -18.99 -1.76 2.46
C ALA A 391 -19.55 -3.01 3.15
N ILE A 392 -19.52 -3.05 4.48
CA ILE A 392 -20.09 -4.13 5.30
C ILE A 392 -21.60 -4.30 4.99
N GLN A 393 -22.39 -3.24 5.11
CA GLN A 393 -23.84 -3.30 4.88
C GLN A 393 -24.19 -3.81 3.47
N ARG A 394 -23.51 -3.28 2.44
CA ARG A 394 -23.69 -3.71 1.04
C ARG A 394 -23.34 -5.19 0.85
N LEU A 395 -22.25 -5.66 1.47
CA LEU A 395 -21.83 -7.06 1.38
C LEU A 395 -22.80 -8.01 2.10
N GLU A 396 -23.31 -7.60 3.27
CA GLU A 396 -24.34 -8.35 4.00
C GLU A 396 -25.64 -8.49 3.20
N GLN A 397 -26.13 -7.40 2.61
CA GLN A 397 -27.30 -7.44 1.72
C GLN A 397 -27.08 -8.40 0.55
N ARG A 398 -25.91 -8.34 -0.08
CA ARG A 398 -25.56 -9.21 -1.22
C ARG A 398 -25.47 -10.67 -0.85
N LEU A 399 -24.94 -10.99 0.33
CA LEU A 399 -24.85 -12.37 0.84
C LEU A 399 -26.22 -12.90 1.26
N ASN A 400 -27.10 -12.05 1.79
CA ASN A 400 -28.47 -12.45 2.15
C ASN A 400 -29.35 -12.74 0.93
N ILE A 401 -29.16 -12.06 -0.20
CA ILE A 401 -29.89 -12.35 -1.45
C ILE A 401 -29.53 -13.73 -2.03
N LYS A 402 -28.35 -14.26 -1.71
CA LYS A 402 -27.86 -15.55 -2.25
C LYS A 402 -28.23 -16.77 -1.40
N ARG A 403 -28.74 -16.57 -0.20
CA ARG A 403 -29.26 -17.63 0.68
C ARG A 403 -30.74 -17.82 0.41
#